data_AF-A0A1L9VXY0-F1
#
_entry.id   AF-A0A1L9VXY0-F1
#
_cell.length_a   1.000
_cell.length_b   1.000
_cell.length_c   1.000
_cell.angle_alpha   90.00
_cell.angle_beta   90.00
_cell.angle_gamma   90.00
#
_symmetry.space_group_name_H-M   'P 1'
#
loop_
_entity.id
_entity.type
_entity.pdbx_description
1 polymer ?
#
loop_
_entity_poly.entity_id
_entity_poly.type
_entity_poly.pdbx_seq_one_letter_code
_entity_poly.pdbx_strand_id
1 'polypeptide(L)'
;MKIMKDIGNVARGYKAAINNRNVSSEGRLHAEEELKRIQSNEAPGDEAGLSDDEARHDRNVARGLKAATHNPNVTDVGKQQARGRLESMGEHPETPAD
;
A
#
# COMPACT_ATOMS: atom_id res chain seq x y z
N MET A 1 24.32 -11.03 10.87
CA MET A 1 23.46 -10.45 9.82
C MET A 1 22.04 -10.41 10.37
N LYS A 2 21.63 -9.27 10.95
CA LYS A 2 20.27 -9.13 11.53
C LYS A 2 19.34 -9.00 10.35
N ILE A 3 18.48 -10.00 10.12
CA ILE A 3 17.43 -9.92 9.12
C ILE A 3 16.58 -8.72 9.54
N MET A 4 16.75 -7.58 8.87
CA MET A 4 15.81 -6.48 8.92
C MET A 4 14.53 -7.02 8.29
N LYS A 5 13.76 -7.74 9.10
CA LYS A 5 12.46 -8.23 8.71
C LYS A 5 11.62 -6.98 8.54
N ASP A 6 11.30 -6.68 7.29
CA ASP A 6 10.50 -5.52 6.92
C ASP A 6 9.26 -5.49 7.81
N ILE A 7 9.22 -4.50 8.72
CA ILE A 7 8.24 -4.42 9.80
C ILE A 7 6.82 -4.38 9.20
N GLY A 8 6.67 -3.78 8.01
CA GLY A 8 5.42 -3.79 7.27
C GLY A 8 5.02 -5.19 6.79
N ASN A 9 5.97 -6.03 6.36
CA ASN A 9 5.68 -7.44 6.03
C ASN A 9 5.27 -8.24 7.26
N VAL A 10 5.88 -7.98 8.41
CA VAL A 10 5.54 -8.64 9.69
C VAL A 10 4.12 -8.25 10.13
N ALA A 11 3.80 -6.95 10.11
CA ALA A 11 2.47 -6.44 10.45
C ALA A 11 1.38 -7.03 9.53
N ARG A 12 1.64 -7.11 8.22
CA ARG A 12 0.73 -7.78 7.26
C ARG A 12 0.51 -9.26 7.59
N GLY A 13 1.58 -9.97 7.97
CA GLY A 13 1.50 -11.37 8.39
C GLY A 13 0.60 -11.57 9.60
N TYR A 14 0.73 -10.71 10.62
CA TYR A 14 -0.14 -10.75 11.79
C TYR A 14 -1.59 -10.41 11.45
N LYS A 15 -1.85 -9.38 10.61
CA LYS A 15 -3.21 -9.07 10.12
C LYS A 15 -3.85 -10.24 9.38
N ALA A 16 -3.07 -10.99 8.61
CA ALA A 16 -3.55 -12.20 7.93
C ALA A 16 -3.87 -13.33 8.93
N ALA A 17 -3.01 -13.53 9.94
CA ALA A 17 -3.23 -14.53 10.98
C ALA A 17 -4.53 -14.28 11.77
N ILE A 18 -4.84 -13.02 12.08
CA ILE A 18 -6.07 -12.60 12.78
C ILE A 18 -7.34 -13.01 12.01
N ASN A 19 -7.32 -12.88 10.68
CA ASN A 19 -8.48 -13.19 9.82
C ASN A 19 -8.54 -14.66 9.38
N ASN A 20 -7.52 -15.46 9.66
CA ASN A 20 -7.45 -16.83 9.21
C ASN A 20 -8.23 -17.77 10.16
N ARG A 21 -9.31 -18.37 9.66
CA ARG A 21 -10.15 -19.33 10.41
C ARG A 21 -9.40 -20.60 10.85
N ASN A 22 -8.27 -20.92 10.21
CA ASN A 22 -7.43 -22.06 10.57
C ASN A 22 -6.44 -21.73 11.70
N VAL A 23 -6.37 -20.47 12.14
CA VAL A 23 -5.53 -20.06 13.28
C VAL A 23 -6.36 -20.15 14.55
N SER A 24 -5.77 -20.73 15.60
CA SER A 24 -6.40 -20.85 16.91
C SER A 24 -6.75 -19.48 17.49
N SER A 25 -7.70 -19.43 18.42
CA SER A 25 -8.06 -18.19 19.11
C SER A 25 -6.86 -17.58 19.83
N GLU A 26 -6.03 -18.40 20.48
CA GLU A 26 -4.78 -17.97 21.13
C GLU A 26 -3.77 -17.39 20.12
N GLY A 27 -3.63 -18.03 18.95
CA GLY A 27 -2.74 -17.53 17.90
C GLY A 27 -3.19 -16.19 17.31
N ARG A 28 -4.51 -15.96 17.21
CA ARG A 28 -5.07 -14.68 16.78
C ARG A 28 -4.86 -13.59 17.83
N LEU A 29 -5.08 -13.89 19.11
CA LEU A 29 -4.81 -12.95 20.21
C LEU A 29 -3.34 -12.53 20.25
N HIS A 30 -2.41 -13.48 20.14
CA HIS A 30 -0.98 -13.19 20.06
C HIS A 30 -0.64 -12.31 18.84
N ALA A 31 -1.25 -12.58 17.68
CA ALA A 31 -1.06 -11.75 16.49
C ALA A 31 -1.59 -10.32 16.68
N GLU A 32 -2.70 -10.13 17.39
CA GLU A 32 -3.24 -8.80 17.74
C GLU A 32 -2.29 -8.04 18.67
N GLU A 33 -1.77 -8.69 19.70
CA GLU A 33 -0.82 -8.10 20.65
C GLU A 33 0.47 -7.66 19.96
N GLU A 34 1.05 -8.52 19.12
CA GLU A 34 2.27 -8.22 18.38
C GLU A 34 2.05 -7.11 17.35
N LEU A 35 0.91 -7.11 16.65
CA LEU A 35 0.54 -6.04 15.73
C LEU A 35 0.43 -4.69 16.46
N LYS A 36 -0.20 -4.68 17.65
CA LYS A 36 -0.31 -3.49 18.49
C LYS A 36 1.05 -3.03 19.01
N ARG A 37 1.94 -3.94 19.40
CA ARG A 37 3.32 -3.62 19.81
C ARG A 37 4.09 -2.97 18.68
N ILE A 38 4.00 -3.51 17.47
CA ILE A 38 4.65 -2.95 16.28
C ILE A 38 4.13 -1.53 16.02
N GLN A 39 2.80 -1.35 16.03
CA GLN A 39 2.18 -0.04 15.84
C GLN A 39 2.49 0.96 16.97
N SER A 40 2.64 0.50 18.21
CA SER A 40 2.91 1.36 19.37
C SER A 40 4.39 1.74 19.51
N ASN A 41 5.30 0.88 19.04
CA ASN A 41 6.74 1.12 19.03
C ASN A 41 7.19 1.95 17.81
N GLU A 42 6.26 2.26 16.90
CA GLU A 42 6.39 3.23 15.82
C GLU A 42 5.43 4.40 16.09
N ALA A 43 5.87 5.44 16.79
CA ALA A 43 5.13 6.71 16.82
C ALA A 43 6.09 7.90 16.70
N PRO A 44 5.81 8.96 15.92
CA PRO A 44 4.72 9.19 14.97
C PRO A 44 5.25 9.32 13.52
N GLY A 45 4.73 8.51 12.61
CA GLY A 45 4.88 8.70 11.16
C GLY A 45 3.48 8.78 10.56
N ASP A 46 2.97 10.01 10.54
CA ASP A 46 1.71 10.46 9.93
C ASP A 46 0.42 10.12 10.69
N GLU A 47 -0.07 11.14 11.40
CA GLU A 47 -1.50 11.38 11.54
C GLU A 47 -2.15 11.43 10.15
N ALA A 48 -2.76 10.34 9.71
CA ALA A 48 -3.84 10.39 8.76
C ALA A 48 -4.80 9.25 9.08
N GLY A 49 -5.92 9.61 9.71
CA GLY A 49 -7.11 8.79 9.85
C GLY A 49 -7.78 8.54 8.50
N LEU A 50 -7.09 7.85 7.61
CA LEU A 50 -7.58 7.12 6.46
C LEU A 50 -6.96 5.73 6.65
N SER A 51 -7.76 4.67 6.70
CA SER A 51 -7.26 3.30 6.84
C SER A 51 -6.01 3.13 5.98
N ASP A 52 -4.90 2.61 6.55
CA ASP A 52 -3.65 2.34 5.81
C ASP A 52 -3.90 1.62 4.46
N ASP A 53 -5.01 0.87 4.39
CA ASP A 53 -5.54 0.26 3.18
C ASP A 53 -5.96 1.27 2.08
N GLU A 54 -6.65 2.38 2.40
CA GLU A 54 -7.07 3.43 1.46
C GLU A 54 -5.87 4.24 0.95
N ALA A 55 -5.00 4.72 1.84
CA ALA A 55 -3.80 5.46 1.40
C ALA A 55 -2.85 4.58 0.58
N ARG A 56 -2.79 3.27 0.88
CA ARG A 56 -2.07 2.29 0.05
C ARG A 56 -2.81 2.03 -1.26
N HIS A 57 -4.14 2.00 -1.26
CA HIS A 57 -4.94 1.85 -2.46
C HIS A 57 -4.66 2.99 -3.43
N ASP A 58 -4.72 4.23 -2.97
CA ASP A 58 -4.47 5.41 -3.81
C ASP A 58 -3.05 5.43 -4.37
N ARG A 59 -2.04 5.12 -3.56
CA ARG A 59 -0.64 4.98 -4.03
C ARG A 59 -0.50 3.88 -5.09
N ASN A 60 -1.16 2.74 -4.91
CA ASN A 60 -1.13 1.66 -5.89
C ASN A 60 -1.85 2.03 -7.20
N VAL A 61 -2.98 2.73 -7.11
CA VAL A 61 -3.73 3.25 -8.26
C VAL A 61 -2.88 4.24 -9.03
N ALA A 62 -2.29 5.24 -8.36
CA ALA A 62 -1.38 6.20 -8.99
C ALA A 62 -0.21 5.50 -9.70
N ARG A 63 0.42 4.51 -9.06
CA ARG A 63 1.50 3.72 -9.70
C ARG A 63 1.02 2.99 -10.96
N GLY A 64 -0.15 2.37 -10.91
CA GLY A 64 -0.75 1.66 -12.05
C GLY A 64 -1.05 2.61 -13.21
N LEU A 65 -1.60 3.79 -12.92
CA LEU A 65 -1.88 4.82 -13.92
C LEU A 65 -0.59 5.35 -14.54
N LYS A 66 0.47 5.62 -13.74
CA LYS A 66 1.79 6.03 -14.24
C LYS A 66 2.41 4.98 -15.18
N ALA A 67 2.21 3.69 -14.90
CA ALA A 67 2.64 2.64 -15.81
C ALA A 67 1.81 2.63 -17.10
N ALA A 68 0.49 2.83 -16.99
CA ALA A 68 -0.40 2.86 -18.14
C ALA A 68 -0.06 4.00 -19.13
N THR A 69 0.42 5.15 -18.66
CA THR A 69 0.80 6.27 -19.54
C THR A 69 1.99 5.98 -20.46
N HIS A 70 2.86 5.03 -20.09
CA HIS A 70 4.06 4.65 -20.84
C HIS A 70 3.94 3.29 -21.54
N ASN A 71 2.88 2.52 -21.27
CA ASN A 71 2.74 1.17 -21.78
C ASN A 71 2.40 1.18 -23.29
N PRO A 72 3.21 0.60 -24.18
CA PRO A 72 2.93 0.56 -25.61
C PRO A 72 1.68 -0.25 -25.96
N ASN A 73 1.26 -1.18 -25.09
CA ASN A 73 0.04 -1.98 -25.27
C ASN A 73 -1.24 -1.24 -24.83
N VAL A 74 -1.12 -0.02 -24.28
CA VAL A 74 -2.27 0.82 -23.93
C VAL A 74 -2.52 1.79 -25.07
N THR A 75 -3.79 1.93 -25.46
CA THR A 75 -4.21 2.86 -26.51
C THR A 75 -3.94 4.32 -26.12
N ASP A 76 -3.82 5.21 -27.10
CA ASP A 76 -3.55 6.63 -26.82
C ASP A 76 -4.67 7.28 -25.99
N VAL A 77 -5.92 6.90 -26.25
CA VAL A 77 -7.07 7.32 -25.43
C VAL A 77 -6.92 6.80 -23.99
N GLY A 78 -6.51 5.55 -23.80
CA GLY A 78 -6.26 4.99 -22.47
C GLY A 78 -5.14 5.69 -21.71
N LYS A 79 -4.06 6.07 -22.41
CA LYS A 79 -2.96 6.86 -21.85
C LYS A 79 -3.42 8.26 -21.43
N GLN A 80 -4.24 8.93 -22.26
CA GLN A 80 -4.80 10.24 -21.92
C GLN A 80 -5.72 10.17 -20.69
N GLN A 81 -6.60 9.17 -20.61
CA GLN A 81 -7.44 8.95 -19.42
C GLN A 81 -6.60 8.68 -18.17
N ALA A 82 -5.52 7.90 -18.29
CA ALA A 82 -4.62 7.64 -17.17
C ALA A 82 -3.92 8.93 -16.68
N ARG A 83 -3.49 9.82 -17.60
CA ARG A 83 -2.94 11.14 -17.25
C ARG A 83 -3.97 12.01 -16.53
N GLY A 84 -5.17 12.16 -17.07
CA GLY A 84 -6.22 12.98 -16.44
C GLY A 84 -6.62 12.47 -15.05
N ARG A 85 -6.60 11.15 -14.84
CA ARG A 85 -6.85 10.56 -13.52
C ARG A 85 -5.70 10.81 -12.54
N LEU A 86 -4.45 10.80 -12.99
CA LEU A 86 -3.30 11.19 -12.17
C LEU A 86 -3.37 12.65 -11.77
N GLU A 87 -3.67 13.55 -12.71
CA GLU A 87 -3.85 14.98 -12.43
C GLU A 87 -4.96 15.23 -11.40
N SER A 88 -6.08 14.51 -11.51
CA SER A 88 -7.18 14.57 -10.52
C SER A 88 -6.76 14.11 -9.13
N MET A 89 -5.72 13.26 -9.03
CA MET A 89 -5.12 12.80 -7.78
C MET A 89 -3.99 13.73 -7.29
N GLY A 90 -3.71 14.84 -7.98
CA GLY A 90 -2.59 15.74 -7.67
C GLY A 90 -1.22 15.18 -8.07
N GLU A 91 -1.20 14.11 -8.87
CA GLU A 91 0.01 13.45 -9.35
C GLU A 91 0.32 13.93 -10.77
N HIS A 92 1.46 14.57 -10.98
CA HIS A 92 1.91 14.97 -12.32
C HIS A 92 2.91 13.93 -12.85
N PRO A 93 2.54 13.11 -13.86
CA PRO A 93 3.53 12.27 -14.51
C PRO A 93 4.48 13.15 -15.31
N GLU A 94 5.76 13.18 -14.90
CA GLU A 94 6.86 13.69 -15.72
C GLU A 94 6.73 13.09 -17.13
N THR A 95 6.50 13.94 -18.14
CA THR A 95 6.56 13.49 -19.53
C THR A 95 7.98 13.04 -19.81
N PRO A 96 8.21 11.85 -20.41
CA PRO A 96 9.54 11.51 -20.88
C PRO A 96 9.98 12.61 -21.85
N ALA A 97 11.12 13.25 -21.55
CA ALA A 97 11.76 14.15 -22.49
C ALA A 97 12.01 13.37 -23.80
N ASP A 98 11.68 14.00 -24.92
CA ASP A 98 11.87 13.52 -26.30
C ASP A 98 13.23 12.84 -26.52
#